data_AF-A0A1S2CCT2-F1
#
_entry.id   AF-A0A1S2CCT2-F1
#
_cell.length_a   1.000
_cell.length_b   1.000
_cell.length_c   1.000
_cell.angle_alpha   90.00
_cell.angle_beta   90.00
_cell.angle_gamma   90.00
#
_symmetry.space_group_name_H-M   'P 1'
#
loop_
_entity.id
_entity.type
_entity.pdbx_description
1 polymer ?
#
loop_
_entity_poly.entity_id
_entity_poly.type
_entity_poly.pdbx_seq_one_letter_code
_entity_poly.pdbx_strand_id
1 'polypeptide(L)' 'MKEEHALEQEAGSIQKLLEGKVVSRVLRPRPSETCIEFSDGTRLFIEGPRSDSLGFSVTGGQYEE' A
#
# COMPACT_ATOMS: atom_id res chain seq x y z
N MET A 1 15.84 -6.49 -17.81
CA MET A 1 15.90 -5.09 -18.27
C MET A 1 14.55 -4.52 -18.72
N LYS A 2 13.68 -5.22 -19.50
CA LYS A 2 12.34 -4.67 -19.84
C LYS A 2 11.32 -4.68 -18.67
N GLU A 3 11.30 -5.75 -17.88
CA GLU A 3 10.31 -5.91 -16.78
C GLU A 3 10.59 -4.99 -15.60
N GLU A 4 11.86 -4.83 -15.22
CA GLU A 4 12.30 -3.95 -14.12
C GLU A 4 11.90 -2.49 -14.36
N HIS A 5 12.05 -2.00 -15.59
CA HIS A 5 11.63 -0.64 -15.95
C HIS A 5 10.11 -0.46 -15.87
N ALA A 6 9.32 -1.50 -16.11
CA ALA A 6 7.86 -1.45 -15.98
C ALA A 6 7.43 -1.41 -14.51
N LEU A 7 8.08 -2.20 -13.64
CA LEU A 7 7.80 -2.21 -12.20
C LEU A 7 8.13 -0.87 -11.54
N GLU A 8 9.25 -0.25 -11.90
CA GLU A 8 9.61 1.08 -11.39
C GLU A 8 8.64 2.17 -11.84
N GLN A 9 8.20 2.13 -13.11
CA GLN A 9 7.22 3.08 -13.64
C GLN A 9 5.85 2.92 -12.98
N GLU A 10 5.41 1.68 -12.77
CA GLU A 10 4.18 1.38 -12.05
C GLU A 10 4.26 1.89 -10.61
N ALA A 11 5.34 1.56 -9.89
CA ALA A 11 5.57 2.02 -8.52
C ALA A 11 5.58 3.55 -8.42
N GLY A 12 6.26 4.24 -9.35
CA GLY A 12 6.28 5.70 -9.40
C GLY A 12 4.91 6.32 -9.69
N SER A 13 4.09 5.66 -10.51
CA SER A 13 2.72 6.11 -10.79
C SER A 13 1.82 5.94 -9.57
N ILE A 14 1.92 4.82 -8.87
CA ILE A 14 1.21 4.58 -7.61
C ILE A 14 1.66 5.60 -6.56
N GLN A 15 2.97 5.83 -6.42
CA GLN A 15 3.50 6.80 -5.45
C GLN A 15 2.93 8.20 -5.67
N LYS A 16 2.85 8.69 -6.91
CA LYS A 16 2.24 9.99 -7.24
C LYS A 16 0.77 10.06 -6.83
N LEU A 17 0.02 8.96 -6.95
CA LEU A 17 -1.37 8.90 -6.51
C LEU A 17 -1.49 8.93 -4.98
N LEU A 18 -0.46 8.50 -4.26
CA LEU A 18 -0.43 8.44 -2.79
C LEU A 18 0.22 9.66 -2.14
N GLU A 19 0.88 10.50 -2.92
CA GLU A 19 1.61 11.67 -2.43
C GLU A 19 0.69 12.62 -1.63
N GLY A 20 1.13 12.98 -0.42
CA GLY A 20 0.37 13.84 0.50
C GLY A 20 -0.84 13.19 1.17
N LYS A 21 -1.19 11.94 0.84
CA LYS A 21 -2.28 11.25 1.51
C LYS A 21 -1.88 10.80 2.91
N VAL A 22 -2.79 10.99 3.86
CA VAL A 22 -2.61 10.55 5.26
C VAL A 22 -3.44 9.29 5.47
N VAL A 23 -2.81 8.21 5.94
CA VAL A 23 -3.51 6.96 6.26
C VAL A 23 -4.46 7.22 7.43
N SER A 24 -5.75 6.93 7.24
CA SER A 24 -6.76 6.99 8.30
C SER A 24 -6.97 5.62 8.94
N ARG A 25 -6.96 4.54 8.14
CA ARG A 25 -7.22 3.18 8.63
C ARG A 25 -6.64 2.11 7.71
N VAL A 26 -6.22 0.99 8.30
CA VAL A 26 -5.90 -0.25 7.57
C VAL A 26 -6.98 -1.30 7.85
N LEU A 27 -7.44 -1.96 6.79
CA LEU A 27 -8.54 -2.92 6.78
C LEU A 27 -8.14 -4.18 6.00
N ARG A 28 -8.71 -5.34 6.36
CA ARG A 28 -8.54 -6.60 5.62
C ARG A 28 -9.92 -7.20 5.32
N PRO A 29 -10.64 -6.70 4.31
CA PRO A 29 -12.01 -7.15 4.03
C PRO A 29 -12.07 -8.60 3.53
N ARG A 30 -10.96 -9.13 2.98
CA ARG A 30 -10.86 -10.50 2.46
C ARG A 30 -9.50 -11.12 2.82
N PRO A 31 -9.38 -12.46 2.89
CA PRO A 31 -8.09 -13.10 3.17
C PRO A 31 -6.98 -12.73 2.18
N SER A 32 -7.30 -12.48 0.91
CA SER A 32 -6.34 -12.13 -0.14
C SER A 32 -6.22 -10.63 -0.40
N GLU A 33 -6.76 -9.76 0.46
CA GLU A 33 -6.87 -8.33 0.15
C GLU A 33 -6.63 -7.46 1.39
N THR A 34 -5.74 -6.49 1.28
CA THR A 34 -5.54 -5.44 2.28
C THR A 34 -5.99 -4.11 1.70
N CYS A 35 -6.77 -3.34 2.44
CA CYS A 35 -7.24 -2.02 2.06
C CYS A 35 -6.61 -0.97 3.00
N ILE A 36 -5.99 0.05 2.42
CA ILE A 36 -5.54 1.25 3.13
C ILE A 36 -6.50 2.37 2.77
N GLU A 37 -7.21 2.88 3.77
CA GLU A 37 -8.06 4.07 3.63
C GLU A 37 -7.27 5.31 4.04
N PHE A 38 -7.44 6.38 3.26
CA PHE A 38 -6.83 7.68 3.51
C PHE A 38 -7.86 8.68 4.04
N SER A 39 -7.40 9.75 4.67
CA SER A 39 -8.24 10.79 5.28
C SER A 39 -9.17 11.51 4.29
N ASP A 40 -8.83 11.52 3.00
CA ASP A 40 -9.66 12.07 1.93
C ASP A 40 -10.72 11.10 1.38
N GLY A 41 -10.83 9.89 1.96
CA GLY A 41 -11.77 8.85 1.54
C GLY A 41 -11.27 7.97 0.38
N THR A 42 -10.10 8.25 -0.19
CA THR A 42 -9.47 7.37 -1.19
C THR A 42 -9.09 6.04 -0.53
N ARG A 43 -9.11 4.96 -1.32
CA ARG A 43 -8.75 3.61 -0.87
C ARG A 43 -7.74 2.97 -1.82
N LEU A 44 -6.69 2.40 -1.26
CA LEU A 44 -5.74 1.54 -1.95
C LEU A 44 -6.01 0.08 -1.57
N PHE A 45 -6.27 -0.76 -2.56
CA PHE A 45 -6.43 -2.20 -2.39
C PHE A 45 -5.18 -2.91 -2.88
N ILE A 46 -4.63 -3.75 -2.02
CA ILE A 46 -3.43 -4.55 -2.28
C ILE A 46 -3.87 -6.00 -2.25
N GLU A 47 -3.82 -6.65 -3.42
CA GLU A 47 -4.07 -8.07 -3.54
C GLU A 47 -2.81 -8.85 -3.15
N GLY A 48 -3.00 -9.85 -2.31
CA GLY A 48 -1.95 -10.77 -1.88
C GLY A 48 -2.36 -12.21 -2.15
N PRO A 49 -1.43 -13.16 -1.99
CA PRO A 49 -1.76 -14.58 -2.06
C PRO A 49 -2.87 -14.90 -1.04
N ARG A 50 -3.78 -15.78 -1.42
CA ARG A 50 -4.84 -16.24 -0.52
C ARG A 50 -4.19 -17.00 0.64
N SER A 51 -4.14 -16.36 1.80
CA SER A 51 -3.53 -16.87 3.02
C SER A 51 -4.42 -16.51 4.20
N ASP A 52 -4.44 -17.33 5.24
CA ASP A 52 -5.20 -17.06 6.46
C ASP A 52 -4.55 -15.93 7.28
N SER A 53 -3.24 -15.78 7.18
CA SER A 53 -2.47 -14.71 7.83
C SER A 53 -1.76 -13.81 6.82
N LEU A 54 -1.71 -12.51 7.10
CA LEU A 54 -0.90 -11.55 6.35
C LEU A 54 0.48 -11.47 6.99
N GLY A 55 1.52 -11.84 6.24
CA GLY A 55 2.89 -11.51 6.60
C GLY A 55 3.16 -10.07 6.17
N PHE A 56 3.36 -9.16 7.12
CA PHE A 56 3.80 -7.79 6.84
C PHE A 56 4.79 -7.34 7.90
N SER A 57 5.67 -6.41 7.52
CA SER A 57 6.60 -5.75 8.43
C SER A 57 6.58 -4.25 8.16
N VAL A 58 6.77 -3.47 9.22
CA VAL A 58 7.01 -2.03 9.14
C VAL A 58 8.42 -1.81 9.69
N THR A 59 9.30 -1.23 8.89
CA THR A 59 10.71 -1.01 9.24
C THR A 59 11.08 0.45 9.01
N GLY A 60 11.93 1.01 9.88
CA GLY A 60 12.26 2.43 9.88
C GLY A 60 11.14 3.34 10.40
N GLY A 61 11.44 4.64 10.50
CA GLY A 61 10.53 5.70 10.94
C GLY A 61 11.22 6.72 11.85
N GLN A 62 11.20 8.01 11.47
CA GLN A 62 11.47 9.11 12.38
C GLN A 62 10.11 9.72 12.78
N TYR A 63 9.78 9.64 14.06
CA TYR A 63 8.76 10.50 14.65
C TYR A 63 9.45 11.83 14.97
N GLU A 64 9.10 12.90 14.26
CA GLU A 64 9.24 14.24 14.82
C GLU A 64 7.91 14.56 15.51
N GLU A 65 7.96 14.79 16.83
CA GLU A 65 6.83 15.31 17.62
C GLU A 65 6.51 16.76 17.25
#